data_AF-A0A1E4T2I4-F1
#
_entry.id   AF-A0A1E4T2I4-F1
#
_cell.length_a   1.000
_cell.length_b   1.000
_cell.length_c   1.000
_cell.angle_alpha   90.00
_cell.angle_beta   90.00
_cell.angle_gamma   90.00
#
_symmetry.space_group_name_H-M   'P 1'
#
loop_
_entity.id
_entity.type
_entity.pdbx_description
1 polymer ?
#
loop_
_entity_poly.entity_id
_entity_poly.type
_entity_poly.pdbx_seq_one_letter_code
_entity_poly.pdbx_strand_id
1 'polypeptide(L)'
;MIVLILCEVVYPSRVYEILENEPSLQIQIIDASKSTENHNHLQSYIVYSIKLGPLIVKRRYSEFESLRKCLIKLLPMSIIPPIPEKQTLKSNITTTTTNSLGINRDGVGSLDSHGGSSSNTSGGIGGGGGVSGGIGGNSNGNGATNVNHLLNYIEYRKRMLAVFLNRCLEIESIKKCKYFLNFLDPELNFNDFLNLKENIILFKTSIYRLSPLKPLENLENQLYLTLPDPNNLSTSIGGAPYQSYLTDEQAEKFYNFESKFKKYELVLDNITKINKRIIKHYGELVPDLSELGTQFNALSLQQDSNFIEDVGRVFDRDLISITSFTETINLKFLDKLIELKHFTKTVKELIEYNKKKTIQLKMVERNLNESNVKYNEYQRQEDEIKKIDFMANRAAGIEQQQQRESSPPMTDAELQSALYLNSKKSFYGKIPGVKKLNNVILKYTDANPDQTRKNKLYNIKLKIVQLERQLELLKRDYESIDLIVNNELTNYHIWFTNVLGNLVKQYSDSLHDFTCNSVGFWEDCYNH
;
A
#
# COMPACT_ATOMS: atom_id res chain seq x y z
N MET A 1 18.91 -12.48 -14.74
CA MET A 1 20.25 -11.89 -14.52
C MET A 1 20.22 -10.38 -14.21
N ILE A 2 19.13 -9.63 -14.48
CA ILE A 2 19.05 -8.17 -14.26
C ILE A 2 18.51 -7.77 -12.87
N VAL A 3 17.93 -8.69 -12.09
CA VAL A 3 17.40 -8.44 -10.73
C VAL A 3 18.50 -8.44 -9.65
N LEU A 4 19.74 -8.80 -9.99
CA LEU A 4 20.85 -8.98 -9.05
C LEU A 4 21.46 -7.67 -8.49
N ILE A 5 21.12 -6.50 -9.03
CA ILE A 5 21.81 -5.23 -8.69
C ILE A 5 21.26 -4.57 -7.41
N LEU A 6 20.15 -5.07 -6.83
CA LEU A 6 19.41 -4.35 -5.80
C LEU A 6 19.97 -4.50 -4.36
N CYS A 7 20.89 -5.42 -4.09
CA CYS A 7 21.52 -5.62 -2.77
C CYS A 7 22.90 -6.29 -2.91
N GLU A 8 23.92 -5.60 -3.44
CA GLU A 8 25.29 -6.14 -3.50
C GLU A 8 25.99 -6.23 -2.14
N VAL A 9 25.48 -5.55 -1.11
CA VAL A 9 26.03 -5.64 0.25
C VAL A 9 25.20 -6.63 1.05
N VAL A 10 25.70 -7.85 1.17
CA VAL A 10 25.16 -8.86 2.10
C VAL A 10 25.22 -8.26 3.50
N TYR A 11 24.06 -8.05 4.12
CA TYR A 11 23.99 -7.57 5.49
C TYR A 11 24.31 -8.74 6.43
N PRO A 12 25.45 -8.72 7.14
CA PRO A 12 25.81 -9.81 8.04
C PRO A 12 24.76 -9.86 9.16
N SER A 13 24.03 -10.96 9.22
CA SER A 13 22.99 -11.18 10.21
C SER A 13 22.92 -12.67 10.50
N ARG A 14 22.82 -13.03 11.78
CA ARG A 14 22.53 -14.40 12.22
C ARG A 14 21.29 -14.98 11.52
N VAL A 15 20.28 -14.14 11.24
CA VAL A 15 19.09 -14.55 10.50
C VAL A 15 19.45 -14.96 9.07
N TYR A 16 20.34 -14.20 8.41
CA TYR A 16 20.79 -14.51 7.06
C TYR A 16 21.58 -15.83 7.02
N GLU A 17 22.49 -16.03 7.97
CA GLU A 17 23.25 -17.28 8.11
C GLU A 17 22.33 -18.50 8.27
N ILE A 18 21.29 -18.40 9.09
CA ILE A 18 20.29 -19.47 9.25
C ILE A 18 19.55 -19.75 7.94
N LEU A 19 19.16 -18.71 7.20
CA LEU A 19 18.45 -18.82 5.93
C LEU A 19 19.33 -19.31 4.76
N GLU A 20 20.65 -19.21 4.90
CA GLU A 20 21.63 -19.73 3.95
C GLU A 20 21.96 -21.19 4.24
N ASN A 21 22.10 -21.54 5.53
CA ASN A 21 22.32 -22.91 5.97
C ASN A 21 21.10 -23.82 5.74
N GLU A 22 19.89 -23.30 5.92
CA GLU A 22 18.64 -24.05 5.71
C GLU A 22 17.72 -23.33 4.69
N PRO A 23 17.91 -23.55 3.38
CA PRO A 23 17.14 -22.86 2.35
C PRO A 23 15.65 -23.28 2.29
N SER A 24 15.30 -24.44 2.84
CA SER A 24 13.92 -24.95 2.91
C SER A 24 13.13 -24.43 4.13
N LEU A 25 13.71 -23.53 4.92
CA LEU A 25 13.10 -23.03 6.15
C LEU A 25 11.88 -22.16 5.85
N GLN A 26 10.75 -22.47 6.49
CA GLN A 26 9.52 -21.69 6.39
C GLN A 26 9.27 -20.88 7.67
N ILE A 27 8.72 -19.69 7.51
CA ILE A 27 8.30 -18.85 8.64
C ILE A 27 6.90 -19.27 9.09
N GLN A 28 6.73 -19.45 10.39
CA GLN A 28 5.44 -19.76 11.00
C GLN A 28 5.07 -18.69 12.02
N ILE A 29 3.82 -18.27 12.06
CA ILE A 29 3.31 -17.45 13.17
C ILE A 29 2.59 -18.39 14.13
N ILE A 30 3.25 -18.72 15.23
CA ILE A 30 2.80 -19.77 16.17
C ILE A 30 1.67 -19.29 17.08
N ASP A 31 1.67 -18.00 17.44
CA ASP A 31 0.75 -17.46 18.43
C ASP A 31 0.41 -15.97 18.16
N ALA A 32 -0.74 -15.52 18.66
CA ALA A 32 -1.20 -14.15 18.63
C ALA A 32 -1.80 -13.77 19.99
N SER A 33 -1.04 -13.00 20.79
CA SER A 33 -1.43 -12.63 22.16
C SER A 33 -1.80 -11.15 22.26
N LYS A 34 -2.75 -10.83 23.15
CA LYS A 34 -3.13 -9.45 23.46
C LYS A 34 -2.16 -8.89 24.50
N SER A 35 -1.45 -7.84 24.16
CA SER A 35 -0.52 -7.14 25.06
C SER A 35 -1.09 -5.79 25.52
N THR A 36 -0.78 -5.42 26.76
CA THR A 36 -1.09 -4.13 27.41
C THR A 36 0.19 -3.38 27.83
N GLU A 37 1.34 -3.75 27.27
CA GLU A 37 2.69 -3.42 27.76
C GLU A 37 3.09 -1.93 27.70
N ASN A 38 2.23 -1.02 27.20
CA ASN A 38 2.51 0.41 27.22
C ASN A 38 1.82 1.09 28.41
N HIS A 39 2.58 1.94 29.13
CA HIS A 39 2.17 2.74 30.31
C HIS A 39 0.93 3.66 30.15
N ASN A 40 0.29 3.69 28.98
CA ASN A 40 -1.01 4.30 28.77
C ASN A 40 -2.05 3.20 28.55
N HIS A 41 -2.77 2.83 29.60
CA HIS A 41 -3.82 1.80 29.67
C HIS A 41 -4.98 1.90 28.65
N LEU A 42 -4.93 2.80 27.66
CA LEU A 42 -6.07 3.08 26.78
C LEU A 42 -6.17 2.21 25.52
N GLN A 43 -5.10 1.54 25.04
CA GLN A 43 -5.21 0.69 23.84
C GLN A 43 -4.32 -0.57 23.90
N SER A 44 -4.94 -1.71 24.21
CA SER A 44 -4.34 -3.03 24.01
C SER A 44 -4.10 -3.31 22.52
N TYR A 45 -3.01 -4.00 22.19
CA TYR A 45 -2.68 -4.40 20.81
C TYR A 45 -2.34 -5.89 20.74
N ILE A 46 -2.32 -6.44 19.52
CA ILE A 46 -2.02 -7.85 19.27
C ILE A 46 -0.56 -7.99 18.85
N VAL A 47 0.13 -8.93 19.49
CA VAL A 47 1.52 -9.30 19.24
C VAL A 47 1.54 -10.70 18.64
N TYR A 48 2.22 -10.84 17.51
CA TYR A 48 2.38 -12.09 16.80
C TYR A 48 3.75 -12.69 17.12
N SER A 49 3.77 -13.96 17.53
CA SER A 49 4.99 -14.72 17.77
C SER A 49 5.39 -15.42 16.47
N ILE A 50 6.46 -14.95 15.85
CA ILE A 50 7.00 -15.42 14.57
C ILE A 50 8.15 -16.37 14.86
N LYS A 51 8.07 -17.60 14.36
CA LYS A 51 9.10 -18.63 14.46
C LYS A 51 9.82 -18.79 13.12
N LEU A 52 11.15 -18.74 13.16
CA LEU A 52 12.06 -19.04 12.05
C LEU A 52 13.14 -19.98 12.56
N GLY A 53 12.99 -21.29 12.30
CA GLY A 53 13.89 -22.30 12.83
C GLY A 53 13.98 -22.22 14.37
N PRO A 54 15.17 -21.95 14.95
CA PRO A 54 15.34 -21.80 16.40
C PRO A 54 14.94 -20.41 16.93
N LEU A 55 14.73 -19.41 16.07
CA LEU A 55 14.43 -18.05 16.48
C LEU A 55 12.93 -17.85 16.68
N ILE A 56 12.56 -17.16 17.76
CA ILE A 56 11.20 -16.68 18.01
C ILE A 56 11.25 -15.19 18.26
N VAL A 57 10.60 -14.41 17.40
CA VAL A 57 10.51 -12.95 17.49
C VAL A 57 9.06 -12.51 17.65
N LYS A 58 8.82 -11.50 18.48
CA LYS A 58 7.50 -10.93 18.72
C LYS A 58 7.35 -9.61 17.97
N ARG A 59 6.33 -9.51 17.11
CA ARG A 59 6.04 -8.28 16.33
C ARG A 59 4.57 -7.93 16.35
N ARG A 60 4.24 -6.64 16.40
CA ARG A 60 2.87 -6.13 16.30
C ARG A 60 2.50 -5.80 14.85
N TYR A 61 1.22 -5.77 14.53
CA TYR A 61 0.74 -5.49 13.17
C TYR A 61 1.31 -4.19 12.54
N SER A 62 1.43 -3.10 13.30
CA SER A 62 1.99 -1.84 12.78
C SER A 62 3.47 -1.93 12.39
N GLU A 63 4.21 -2.92 12.91
CA GLU A 63 5.58 -3.18 12.48
C GLU A 63 5.61 -3.88 11.12
N PHE A 64 4.65 -4.78 10.84
CA PHE A 64 4.46 -5.33 9.50
C PHE A 64 4.08 -4.25 8.48
N GLU A 65 3.23 -3.30 8.86
CA GLU A 65 2.91 -2.14 8.00
C GLU A 65 4.17 -1.32 7.69
N SER A 66 5.00 -1.05 8.70
CA SER A 66 6.26 -0.32 8.53
C SER A 66 7.26 -1.09 7.69
N LEU A 67 7.39 -2.41 7.87
CA LEU A 67 8.22 -3.28 7.04
C LEU A 67 7.78 -3.22 5.58
N ARG A 68 6.49 -3.46 5.30
CA ARG A 68 5.96 -3.40 3.92
C ARG A 68 6.21 -2.03 3.29
N LYS A 69 6.00 -0.94 4.03
CA LYS A 69 6.30 0.42 3.55
C LYS A 69 7.78 0.61 3.20
N CYS A 70 8.69 0.08 4.01
CA CYS A 70 10.13 0.13 3.71
C CYS A 70 10.47 -0.69 2.46
N LEU A 71 9.91 -1.89 2.32
CA LEU A 71 10.13 -2.74 1.15
C LEU A 71 9.61 -2.10 -0.14
N ILE A 72 8.43 -1.47 -0.13
CA ILE A 72 7.89 -0.75 -1.30
C ILE A 72 8.82 0.39 -1.71
N LYS A 73 9.38 1.12 -0.76
CA LYS A 73 10.31 2.22 -1.08
C LYS A 73 11.68 1.74 -1.54
N LEU A 74 12.13 0.60 -1.02
CA LEU A 74 13.42 0.02 -1.37
C LEU A 74 13.38 -0.67 -2.74
N LEU A 75 12.24 -1.29 -3.07
CA LEU A 75 12.05 -2.09 -4.27
C LEU A 75 10.80 -1.59 -5.04
N PRO A 76 10.82 -0.36 -5.57
CA PRO A 76 9.65 0.28 -6.18
C PRO A 76 9.15 -0.42 -7.46
N MET A 77 10.01 -1.21 -8.09
CA MET A 77 9.72 -1.90 -9.36
C MET A 77 9.30 -3.36 -9.16
N SER A 78 9.30 -3.87 -7.93
CA SER A 78 8.96 -5.26 -7.61
C SER A 78 7.59 -5.37 -6.96
N ILE A 79 6.89 -6.47 -7.21
CA ILE A 79 5.57 -6.72 -6.60
C ILE A 79 5.77 -7.19 -5.17
N ILE A 80 5.57 -6.28 -4.21
CA ILE A 80 5.71 -6.59 -2.78
C ILE A 80 4.43 -7.27 -2.26
N PRO A 81 4.54 -8.44 -1.59
CA PRO A 81 3.38 -9.14 -1.06
C PRO A 81 2.47 -8.23 -0.21
N PRO A 82 1.15 -8.35 -0.35
CA PRO A 82 0.21 -7.54 0.41
C PRO A 82 0.14 -8.00 1.87
N ILE A 83 -0.26 -7.09 2.75
CA ILE A 83 -0.66 -7.41 4.13
C ILE A 83 -2.16 -7.20 4.28
N PRO A 84 -2.85 -7.93 5.17
CA PRO A 84 -4.29 -7.81 5.35
C PRO A 84 -4.64 -6.38 5.81
N GLU A 85 -5.72 -5.80 5.29
CA GLU A 85 -6.09 -4.42 5.59
C GLU A 85 -6.43 -4.19 7.08
N LYS A 86 -6.10 -2.99 7.57
CA LYS A 86 -6.45 -2.55 8.92
C LYS A 86 -7.96 -2.29 8.98
N GLN A 87 -8.74 -3.29 9.37
CA GLN A 87 -10.14 -3.05 9.69
C GLN A 87 -10.23 -2.25 10.99
N THR A 88 -10.64 -0.99 10.88
CA THR A 88 -11.10 -0.20 12.02
C THR A 88 -12.37 -0.86 12.55
N LEU A 89 -12.42 -1.15 13.86
CA LEU A 89 -13.53 -1.79 14.57
C LEU A 89 -14.94 -1.20 14.26
N LYS A 90 -15.02 -0.01 13.64
CA LYS A 90 -16.24 0.66 13.19
C LYS A 90 -16.91 0.01 11.96
N SER A 91 -16.17 -0.65 11.06
CA SER A 91 -16.77 -1.26 9.85
C SER A 91 -17.68 -2.45 10.16
N ASN A 92 -17.51 -3.08 11.33
CA ASN A 92 -18.34 -4.21 11.75
C ASN A 92 -19.65 -3.76 12.40
N ILE A 93 -19.77 -2.50 12.83
CA ILE A 93 -20.99 -1.98 13.47
C ILE A 93 -22.10 -1.76 12.43
N THR A 94 -21.75 -1.31 11.22
CA THR A 94 -22.72 -1.03 10.15
C THR A 94 -23.36 -2.30 9.56
N THR A 95 -22.71 -3.46 9.63
CA THR A 95 -23.32 -4.73 9.18
C THR A 95 -24.31 -5.30 10.21
N THR A 96 -24.14 -5.00 11.49
CA THR A 96 -25.07 -5.45 12.55
C THR A 96 -26.34 -4.59 12.67
N THR A 97 -26.34 -3.32 12.26
CA THR A 97 -27.52 -2.46 12.44
C THR A 97 -28.50 -2.49 11.26
N THR A 98 -28.13 -3.03 10.10
CA THR A 98 -29.06 -3.13 8.95
C THR A 98 -29.85 -4.42 8.90
N ASN A 99 -29.44 -5.46 9.65
CA ASN A 99 -30.15 -6.73 9.70
C ASN A 99 -31.07 -6.89 10.93
N SER A 100 -31.08 -5.93 11.87
CA SER A 100 -31.88 -6.01 13.10
C SER A 100 -33.02 -4.99 13.20
N LEU A 101 -33.38 -4.30 12.13
CA LEU A 101 -34.56 -3.44 12.07
C LEU A 101 -35.32 -3.73 10.78
N GLY A 102 -36.26 -4.67 10.86
CA GLY A 102 -37.23 -4.96 9.80
C GLY A 102 -38.23 -3.82 9.64
N ILE A 103 -37.82 -2.76 8.95
CA ILE A 103 -38.75 -1.76 8.43
C ILE A 103 -38.94 -2.02 6.94
N ASN A 104 -40.12 -2.55 6.61
CA ASN A 104 -40.64 -2.72 5.26
C ASN A 104 -40.48 -1.41 4.46
N ARG A 105 -39.87 -1.50 3.28
CA ARG A 105 -39.95 -0.44 2.26
C ARG A 105 -41.06 -0.80 1.29
N ASP A 106 -42.22 -0.20 1.50
CA ASP A 106 -43.23 0.02 0.47
C ASP A 106 -43.46 1.53 0.34
N GLY A 107 -43.49 2.02 -0.90
CA GLY A 107 -44.27 3.21 -1.27
C GLY A 107 -43.55 4.56 -1.37
N VAL A 108 -43.16 4.90 -2.61
CA VAL A 108 -43.47 6.17 -3.33
C VAL A 108 -43.00 7.52 -2.74
N GLY A 109 -42.34 8.33 -3.58
CA GLY A 109 -42.54 9.79 -3.56
C GLY A 109 -41.29 10.65 -3.76
N SER A 110 -41.15 11.18 -4.97
CA SER A 110 -40.26 12.27 -5.40
C SER A 110 -40.30 13.51 -4.49
N LEU A 111 -39.17 14.20 -4.28
CA LEU A 111 -38.95 15.61 -4.70
C LEU A 111 -37.60 16.17 -4.19
N ASP A 112 -36.83 16.69 -5.15
CA ASP A 112 -36.09 17.95 -5.20
C ASP A 112 -35.14 18.43 -4.08
N SER A 113 -33.92 18.69 -4.58
CA SER A 113 -32.95 19.69 -4.16
C SER A 113 -33.53 21.05 -3.75
N HIS A 114 -32.91 21.72 -2.78
CA HIS A 114 -32.44 23.11 -2.83
C HIS A 114 -31.51 23.39 -1.65
N GLY A 115 -30.63 24.40 -1.81
CA GLY A 115 -29.45 24.62 -0.98
C GLY A 115 -29.67 25.50 0.26
N GLY A 116 -28.58 25.87 0.94
CA GLY A 116 -28.61 26.94 1.93
C GLY A 116 -27.76 26.70 3.19
N SER A 117 -26.55 27.25 3.17
CA SER A 117 -25.77 27.86 4.26
C SER A 117 -26.32 27.85 5.70
N SER A 118 -25.46 27.54 6.68
CA SER A 118 -24.82 28.53 7.60
C SER A 118 -24.57 28.04 9.04
N SER A 119 -23.41 28.50 9.54
CA SER A 119 -23.04 28.88 10.93
C SER A 119 -23.04 27.86 12.08
N ASN A 120 -21.81 27.70 12.61
CA ASN A 120 -21.43 27.49 14.00
C ASN A 120 -22.37 28.14 15.04
N THR A 121 -22.58 27.47 16.17
CA THR A 121 -22.35 28.07 17.50
C THR A 121 -22.07 26.98 18.54
N SER A 122 -21.06 27.24 19.36
CA SER A 122 -20.68 26.59 20.60
C SER A 122 -21.48 27.14 21.78
N GLY A 123 -21.84 26.29 22.75
CA GLY A 123 -22.35 26.72 24.06
C GLY A 123 -22.61 25.51 24.95
N GLY A 124 -22.02 25.49 26.15
CA GLY A 124 -22.03 24.33 27.04
C GLY A 124 -22.88 24.48 28.30
N ILE A 125 -22.69 23.46 29.16
CA ILE A 125 -22.86 23.39 30.62
C ILE A 125 -24.29 23.19 31.19
N GLY A 126 -24.37 22.20 32.09
CA GLY A 126 -25.41 21.99 33.13
C GLY A 126 -26.30 20.78 32.82
N GLY A 127 -26.53 19.78 33.66
CA GLY A 127 -26.42 19.64 35.11
C GLY A 127 -27.76 19.10 35.65
N GLY A 128 -27.74 17.97 36.38
CA GLY A 128 -28.91 17.33 37.02
C GLY A 128 -29.42 16.12 36.22
N GLY A 129 -29.60 14.91 36.76
CA GLY A 129 -29.99 14.52 38.11
C GLY A 129 -31.34 13.81 37.99
N GLY A 130 -31.36 12.47 38.01
CA GLY A 130 -32.61 11.71 37.86
C GLY A 130 -32.38 10.20 37.90
N VAL A 131 -32.62 9.62 39.08
CA VAL A 131 -32.61 8.19 39.37
C VAL A 131 -33.97 7.60 38.94
N SER A 132 -33.97 6.50 38.19
CA SER A 132 -35.06 5.52 38.24
C SER A 132 -34.55 4.14 37.85
N GLY A 133 -34.75 3.17 38.76
CA GLY A 133 -34.37 1.79 38.60
C GLY A 133 -35.25 1.06 37.60
N GLY A 134 -34.63 0.15 36.86
CA GLY A 134 -35.29 -0.85 36.03
C GLY A 134 -34.41 -2.09 36.00
N ILE A 135 -34.76 -3.05 36.85
CA ILE A 135 -34.24 -4.42 36.79
C ILE A 135 -34.73 -5.03 35.47
N GLY A 136 -33.79 -5.38 34.61
CA GLY A 136 -34.04 -6.04 33.34
C GLY A 136 -32.77 -6.72 32.87
N GLY A 137 -32.49 -7.89 33.45
CA GLY A 137 -31.41 -8.76 32.99
C GLY A 137 -31.66 -9.18 31.55
N ASN A 138 -30.78 -8.75 30.64
CA ASN A 138 -30.67 -9.37 29.33
C ASN A 138 -29.19 -9.38 28.91
N SER A 139 -28.43 -10.22 29.60
CA SER A 139 -27.10 -10.64 29.17
C SER A 139 -27.23 -11.91 28.34
N ASN A 140 -26.64 -11.84 27.14
CA ASN A 140 -26.06 -12.94 26.34
C ASN A 140 -26.73 -13.22 25.00
N GLY A 141 -26.06 -12.73 23.96
CA GLY A 141 -26.21 -13.13 22.56
C GLY A 141 -25.20 -12.43 21.67
N ASN A 142 -24.95 -11.13 21.91
CA ASN A 142 -24.05 -10.32 21.08
C ASN A 142 -22.57 -10.30 21.53
N GLY A 143 -22.26 -10.75 22.75
CA GLY A 143 -20.87 -10.81 23.23
C GLY A 143 -20.06 -11.94 22.58
N ALA A 144 -20.65 -13.14 22.52
CA ALA A 144 -20.00 -14.33 21.98
C ALA A 144 -19.75 -14.22 20.46
N THR A 145 -20.69 -13.67 19.70
CA THR A 145 -20.55 -13.47 18.25
C THR A 145 -19.45 -12.47 17.90
N ASN A 146 -19.31 -11.39 18.68
CA ASN A 146 -18.24 -10.41 18.51
C ASN A 146 -16.85 -10.97 18.89
N VAL A 147 -16.77 -11.78 19.95
CA VAL A 147 -15.52 -12.46 20.33
C VAL A 147 -15.12 -13.48 19.27
N ASN A 148 -16.06 -14.29 18.76
CA ASN A 148 -15.81 -15.26 17.69
C ASN A 148 -15.39 -14.57 16.39
N HIS A 149 -16.02 -13.45 16.01
CA HIS A 149 -15.63 -12.67 14.84
C HIS A 149 -14.23 -12.06 15.00
N LEU A 150 -13.89 -11.59 16.21
CA LEU A 150 -12.55 -11.08 16.50
C LEU A 150 -11.50 -12.20 16.44
N LEU A 151 -11.75 -13.35 17.04
CA LEU A 151 -10.85 -14.51 16.99
C LEU A 151 -10.65 -14.99 15.54
N ASN A 152 -11.73 -15.13 14.77
CA ASN A 152 -11.69 -15.46 13.35
C ASN A 152 -10.86 -14.45 12.55
N TYR A 153 -10.96 -13.17 12.89
CA TYR A 153 -10.19 -12.12 12.25
C TYR A 153 -8.71 -12.13 12.62
N ILE A 154 -8.37 -12.45 13.88
CA ILE A 154 -6.98 -12.58 14.34
C ILE A 154 -6.33 -13.78 13.66
N GLU A 155 -7.01 -14.92 13.60
CA GLU A 155 -6.52 -16.12 12.91
C GLU A 155 -6.40 -15.90 11.40
N TYR A 156 -7.36 -15.22 10.78
CA TYR A 156 -7.23 -14.78 9.39
C TYR A 156 -5.99 -13.89 9.18
N ARG A 157 -5.80 -12.87 10.03
CA ARG A 157 -4.61 -12.01 9.97
C ARG A 157 -3.32 -12.80 10.17
N LYS A 158 -3.28 -13.72 11.13
CA LYS A 158 -2.13 -14.58 11.41
C LYS A 158 -1.73 -15.39 10.16
N ARG A 159 -2.71 -16.04 9.50
CA ARG A 159 -2.50 -16.76 8.24
C ARG A 159 -1.95 -15.85 7.14
N MET A 160 -2.58 -14.70 6.91
CA MET A 160 -2.15 -13.76 5.87
C MET A 160 -0.76 -13.13 6.13
N LEU A 161 -0.43 -12.84 7.39
CA LEU A 161 0.91 -12.36 7.75
C LEU A 161 1.97 -13.44 7.58
N ALA A 162 1.66 -14.71 7.88
CA ALA A 162 2.55 -15.83 7.61
C ALA A 162 2.80 -15.99 6.09
N VAL A 163 1.74 -15.89 5.28
CA VAL A 163 1.86 -15.89 3.81
C VAL A 163 2.74 -14.74 3.33
N PHE A 164 2.51 -13.52 3.83
CA PHE A 164 3.33 -12.35 3.52
C PHE A 164 4.83 -12.61 3.77
N LEU A 165 5.19 -13.13 4.96
CA LEU A 165 6.59 -13.39 5.31
C LEU A 165 7.22 -14.48 4.45
N ASN A 166 6.51 -15.58 4.18
CA ASN A 166 7.03 -16.66 3.33
C ASN A 166 7.19 -16.20 1.88
N ARG A 167 6.28 -15.38 1.35
CA ARG A 167 6.43 -14.77 0.02
C ARG A 167 7.61 -13.79 -0.03
N CYS A 168 7.85 -13.05 1.04
CA CYS A 168 9.05 -12.23 1.15
C CYS A 168 10.34 -13.06 1.15
N LEU A 169 10.33 -14.29 1.71
CA LEU A 169 11.46 -15.21 1.63
C LEU A 169 11.70 -15.77 0.22
N GLU A 170 10.64 -15.99 -0.56
CA GLU A 170 10.76 -16.45 -1.96
C GLU A 170 11.42 -15.41 -2.87
N ILE A 171 11.34 -14.12 -2.52
CA ILE A 171 11.92 -13.03 -3.30
C ILE A 171 13.36 -12.78 -2.84
N GLU A 172 14.32 -13.15 -3.68
CA GLU A 172 15.76 -13.06 -3.41
C GLU A 172 16.20 -11.66 -2.92
N SER A 173 15.71 -10.60 -3.56
CA SER A 173 16.01 -9.21 -3.19
C SER A 173 15.49 -8.82 -1.81
N ILE A 174 14.39 -9.42 -1.34
CA ILE A 174 13.83 -9.17 -0.01
C ILE A 174 14.52 -10.06 1.03
N LYS A 175 14.83 -11.31 0.69
CA LYS A 175 15.54 -12.25 1.57
C LYS A 175 16.87 -11.67 2.08
N LYS A 176 17.61 -10.95 1.23
CA LYS A 176 18.89 -10.29 1.55
C LYS A 176 18.76 -8.90 2.19
N CYS A 177 17.54 -8.37 2.31
CA CYS A 177 17.32 -6.99 2.70
C CYS A 177 17.55 -6.77 4.21
N LYS A 178 18.34 -5.74 4.56
CA LYS A 178 18.58 -5.29 5.94
C LYS A 178 17.29 -5.11 6.76
N TYR A 179 16.22 -4.55 6.17
CA TYR A 179 14.96 -4.33 6.89
C TYR A 179 14.22 -5.63 7.21
N PHE A 180 14.27 -6.61 6.30
CA PHE A 180 13.60 -7.89 6.48
C PHE A 180 14.36 -8.77 7.50
N LEU A 181 15.69 -8.81 7.41
CA LEU A 181 16.53 -9.56 8.35
C LEU A 181 16.42 -9.03 9.78
N ASN A 182 16.52 -7.70 9.98
CA ASN A 182 16.37 -7.11 11.32
C ASN A 182 14.92 -7.21 11.86
N PHE A 183 13.91 -7.31 10.98
CA PHE A 183 12.54 -7.57 11.42
C PHE A 183 12.40 -8.96 12.07
N LEU A 184 13.13 -9.96 11.56
CA LEU A 184 13.12 -11.34 12.04
C LEU A 184 14.07 -11.59 13.22
N ASP A 185 14.92 -10.62 13.57
CA ASP A 185 15.87 -10.73 14.68
C ASP A 185 15.21 -10.47 16.05
N PRO A 186 15.26 -11.42 17.00
CA PRO A 186 14.70 -11.23 18.34
C PRO A 186 15.45 -10.21 19.21
N GLU A 187 16.74 -9.94 18.95
CA GLU A 187 17.55 -9.05 19.80
C GLU A 187 17.25 -7.56 19.58
N LEU A 188 16.53 -7.22 18.50
CA LEU A 188 16.33 -5.84 18.07
C LEU A 188 14.85 -5.42 18.17
N ASN A 189 14.63 -4.26 18.77
CA ASN A 189 13.35 -3.56 18.64
C ASN A 189 13.26 -2.91 17.25
N PHE A 190 12.31 -3.36 16.44
CA PHE A 190 12.20 -2.91 15.05
C PHE A 190 11.84 -1.43 14.93
N ASN A 191 11.04 -0.87 15.84
CA ASN A 191 10.70 0.56 15.78
C ASN A 191 11.92 1.43 16.09
N ASP A 192 12.75 1.03 17.06
CA ASP A 192 13.97 1.76 17.41
C ASP A 192 14.99 1.70 16.27
N PHE A 193 15.12 0.53 15.64
CA PHE A 193 15.91 0.37 14.42
C PHE A 193 15.44 1.31 13.29
N LEU A 194 14.14 1.42 13.06
CA LEU A 194 13.59 2.34 12.05
C LEU A 194 13.81 3.82 12.41
N ASN A 195 13.91 4.15 13.70
CA ASN A 195 14.16 5.50 14.19
C ASN A 195 15.64 5.91 14.16
N LEU A 196 16.55 5.05 13.70
CA LEU A 196 17.94 5.43 13.43
C LEU A 196 18.01 6.45 12.29
N LYS A 197 18.93 7.43 12.39
CA LYS A 197 19.03 8.57 11.44
C LYS A 197 19.12 8.12 9.97
N GLU A 198 19.86 7.05 9.71
CA GLU A 198 20.03 6.46 8.37
C GLU A 198 18.71 5.93 7.78
N ASN A 199 17.87 5.31 8.63
CA ASN A 199 16.63 4.66 8.21
C ASN A 199 15.45 5.64 8.14
N ILE A 200 15.44 6.66 9.01
CA ILE A 200 14.39 7.70 9.05
C ILE A 200 14.27 8.41 7.71
N ILE A 201 15.38 8.68 7.03
CA ILE A 201 15.38 9.43 5.77
C ILE A 201 14.60 8.64 4.71
N LEU A 202 14.87 7.33 4.56
CA LEU A 202 14.09 6.46 3.66
C LEU A 202 12.61 6.44 4.05
N PHE A 203 12.31 6.41 5.35
CA PHE A 203 10.92 6.38 5.82
C PHE A 203 10.17 7.70 5.59
N LYS A 204 10.84 8.86 5.62
CA LYS A 204 10.22 10.19 5.46
C LYS A 204 10.21 10.71 4.02
N THR A 205 11.14 10.29 3.16
CA THR A 205 11.20 10.72 1.76
C THR A 205 10.12 10.04 0.92
N SER A 206 9.63 10.72 -0.13
CA SER A 206 8.71 10.08 -1.06
C SER A 206 9.46 9.16 -2.01
N ILE A 207 8.79 8.08 -2.43
CA ILE A 207 9.34 7.08 -3.36
C ILE A 207 9.80 7.69 -4.70
N TYR A 208 9.19 8.82 -5.10
CA TYR A 208 9.52 9.54 -6.33
C TYR A 208 10.78 10.40 -6.22
N ARG A 209 11.28 10.64 -5.00
CA ARG A 209 12.52 11.38 -4.72
C ARG A 209 13.70 10.47 -4.41
N LEU A 210 13.53 9.17 -4.60
CA LEU A 210 14.57 8.16 -4.43
C LEU A 210 15.02 7.63 -5.79
N SER A 211 16.24 7.09 -5.85
CA SER A 211 16.68 6.34 -7.04
C SER A 211 15.90 5.03 -7.10
N PRO A 212 15.30 4.66 -8.25
CA PRO A 212 14.55 3.41 -8.38
C PRO A 212 15.40 2.15 -8.17
N LEU A 213 16.67 2.20 -8.59
CA LEU A 213 17.60 1.06 -8.57
C LEU A 213 18.42 0.98 -7.28
N LYS A 214 18.80 2.12 -6.69
CA LYS A 214 19.61 2.15 -5.47
C LYS A 214 19.13 3.22 -4.49
N PRO A 215 17.98 2.99 -3.81
CA PRO A 215 17.43 3.99 -2.89
C PRO A 215 18.36 4.36 -1.72
N LEU A 216 19.21 3.42 -1.27
CA LEU A 216 20.08 3.59 -0.09
C LEU A 216 21.39 4.35 -0.39
N GLU A 217 21.98 4.18 -1.58
CA GLU A 217 23.19 4.94 -1.97
C GLU A 217 22.89 6.43 -2.22
N ASN A 218 21.61 6.76 -2.39
CA ASN A 218 21.16 8.05 -2.90
C ASN A 218 20.65 9.02 -1.81
N LEU A 219 20.78 8.68 -0.53
CA LEU A 219 20.36 9.55 0.59
C LEU A 219 21.10 10.90 0.59
N GLU A 220 22.29 10.96 -0.01
CA GLU A 220 23.10 12.16 -0.09
C GLU A 220 22.88 12.94 -1.41
N ASN A 221 22.31 12.32 -2.44
CA ASN A 221 22.18 12.97 -3.74
C ASN A 221 21.03 13.99 -3.77
N GLN A 222 21.40 15.27 -3.66
CA GLN A 222 20.48 16.41 -3.69
C GLN A 222 19.64 16.48 -4.98
N LEU A 223 20.10 15.93 -6.11
CA LEU A 223 19.35 15.98 -7.38
C LEU A 223 18.05 15.19 -7.30
N TYR A 224 18.07 14.00 -6.68
CA TYR A 224 16.87 13.18 -6.52
C TYR A 224 15.94 13.74 -5.43
N LEU A 225 16.49 14.24 -4.33
CA LEU A 225 15.69 14.81 -3.23
C LEU A 225 14.92 16.08 -3.63
N THR A 226 15.43 16.81 -4.62
CA THR A 226 14.80 18.03 -5.16
C THR A 226 13.81 17.77 -6.31
N LEU A 227 13.59 16.50 -6.69
CA LEU A 227 12.61 16.16 -7.71
C LEU A 227 11.17 16.54 -7.31
N PRO A 228 10.33 16.97 -8.27
CA PRO A 228 8.94 17.25 -8.01
C PRO A 228 8.18 15.98 -7.63
N ASP A 229 7.27 16.07 -6.65
CA ASP A 229 6.47 14.92 -6.22
C ASP A 229 5.13 14.89 -6.99
N PRO A 230 4.86 13.84 -7.79
CA PRO A 230 3.63 13.75 -8.58
C PRO A 230 2.38 13.56 -7.73
N ASN A 231 2.48 13.17 -6.45
CA ASN A 231 1.30 12.98 -5.59
C ASN A 231 0.59 14.29 -5.20
N ASN A 232 1.30 15.43 -5.24
CA ASN A 232 0.76 16.71 -4.79
C ASN A 232 -0.03 17.46 -5.87
N LEU A 233 -0.19 16.86 -7.06
CA LEU A 233 -0.91 17.46 -8.17
C LEU A 233 -2.15 16.63 -8.50
N SER A 234 -3.28 17.32 -8.66
CA SER A 234 -4.43 16.81 -9.41
C SER A 234 -3.94 16.15 -10.69
N THR A 235 -4.54 15.03 -11.09
CA THR A 235 -4.29 14.18 -12.27
C THR A 235 -4.26 14.92 -13.64
N SER A 236 -4.27 16.25 -13.63
CA SER A 236 -4.20 17.18 -14.74
C SER A 236 -2.98 18.11 -14.57
N ILE A 237 -1.90 17.83 -15.29
CA ILE A 237 -0.89 18.85 -15.58
C ILE A 237 -1.45 19.72 -16.70
N GLY A 238 -1.83 20.97 -16.40
CA GLY A 238 -2.26 21.95 -17.40
C GLY A 238 -3.53 21.60 -18.18
N GLY A 239 -4.42 20.75 -17.63
CA GLY A 239 -5.68 20.37 -18.27
C GLY A 239 -5.60 19.20 -19.26
N ALA A 240 -4.41 18.67 -19.55
CA ALA A 240 -4.26 17.52 -20.44
C ALA A 240 -4.21 16.19 -19.65
N PRO A 241 -4.97 15.15 -20.07
CA PRO A 241 -5.04 13.87 -19.39
C PRO A 241 -3.73 13.07 -19.51
N TYR A 242 -3.43 12.25 -18.51
CA TYR A 242 -2.28 11.34 -18.49
C TYR A 242 -2.04 10.56 -19.80
N GLN A 243 -3.12 10.19 -20.50
CA GLN A 243 -3.10 9.52 -21.80
C GLN A 243 -2.33 10.26 -22.90
N SER A 244 -2.25 11.59 -22.88
CA SER A 244 -1.60 12.37 -23.95
C SER A 244 -0.06 12.37 -23.88
N TYR A 245 0.52 11.72 -22.87
CA TYR A 245 1.94 11.82 -22.55
C TYR A 245 2.74 10.52 -22.75
N LEU A 246 2.07 9.46 -23.16
CA LEU A 246 2.66 8.15 -23.42
C LEU A 246 2.84 7.95 -24.93
N THR A 247 3.83 7.15 -25.32
CA THR A 247 3.82 6.54 -26.66
C THR A 247 2.64 5.57 -26.76
N ASP A 248 1.90 5.63 -27.87
CA ASP A 248 0.63 4.92 -28.06
C ASP A 248 0.71 3.41 -27.71
N GLU A 249 1.83 2.75 -28.05
CA GLU A 249 2.02 1.32 -27.81
C GLU A 249 2.20 0.95 -26.31
N GLN A 250 2.96 1.74 -25.56
CA GLN A 250 3.18 1.50 -24.13
C GLN A 250 1.90 1.79 -23.33
N ALA A 251 1.19 2.85 -23.70
CA ALA A 251 -0.10 3.20 -23.09
C ALA A 251 -1.11 2.05 -23.21
N GLU A 252 -1.17 1.43 -24.39
CA GLU A 252 -2.07 0.32 -24.67
C GLU A 252 -1.74 -0.92 -23.84
N LYS A 253 -0.44 -1.27 -23.70
CA LYS A 253 -0.01 -2.42 -22.87
C LYS A 253 -0.41 -2.25 -21.40
N PHE A 254 -0.13 -1.09 -20.79
CA PHE A 254 -0.52 -0.84 -19.40
C PHE A 254 -2.05 -0.79 -19.22
N TYR A 255 -2.76 -0.21 -20.18
CA TYR A 255 -4.22 -0.21 -20.17
C TYR A 255 -4.80 -1.63 -20.22
N ASN A 256 -4.23 -2.49 -21.07
CA ASN A 256 -4.62 -3.88 -21.18
C ASN A 256 -4.39 -4.65 -19.88
N PHE A 257 -3.23 -4.48 -19.23
CA PHE A 257 -2.99 -5.07 -17.90
C PHE A 257 -3.97 -4.54 -16.85
N GLU A 258 -4.19 -3.23 -16.78
CA GLU A 258 -5.10 -2.63 -15.81
C GLU A 258 -6.55 -3.13 -16.00
N SER A 259 -7.02 -3.22 -17.24
CA SER A 259 -8.34 -3.74 -17.57
C SER A 259 -8.47 -5.22 -17.19
N LYS A 260 -7.45 -6.05 -17.48
CA LYS A 260 -7.42 -7.46 -17.08
C LYS A 260 -7.49 -7.64 -15.56
N PHE A 261 -6.66 -6.92 -14.81
CA PHE A 261 -6.63 -7.02 -13.36
C PHE A 261 -7.90 -6.48 -12.68
N LYS A 262 -8.54 -5.45 -13.25
CA LYS A 262 -9.88 -5.02 -12.81
C LYS A 262 -10.93 -6.11 -13.00
N LYS A 263 -10.88 -6.84 -14.13
CA LYS A 263 -11.78 -7.98 -14.37
C LYS A 263 -11.52 -9.11 -13.37
N TYR A 264 -10.25 -9.44 -13.08
CA TYR A 264 -9.91 -10.46 -12.09
C TYR A 264 -10.43 -10.12 -10.70
N GLU A 265 -10.23 -8.89 -10.23
CA GLU A 265 -10.75 -8.44 -8.94
C GLU A 265 -12.27 -8.61 -8.84
N LEU A 266 -13.01 -8.21 -9.87
CA LEU A 266 -14.48 -8.35 -9.91
C LEU A 266 -14.91 -9.83 -9.85
N VAL A 267 -14.26 -10.70 -10.61
CA VAL A 267 -14.56 -12.14 -10.62
C VAL A 267 -14.24 -12.77 -9.28
N LEU A 268 -13.05 -12.49 -8.70
CA LEU A 268 -12.66 -13.00 -7.38
C LEU A 268 -13.60 -12.52 -6.27
N ASP A 269 -14.10 -11.29 -6.36
CA ASP A 269 -15.10 -10.77 -5.41
C ASP A 269 -16.44 -11.48 -5.51
N ASN A 270 -16.88 -11.79 -6.73
CA ASN A 270 -18.11 -12.54 -6.94
C ASN A 270 -17.98 -13.98 -6.42
N ILE A 271 -16.86 -14.66 -6.70
CA ILE A 271 -16.59 -16.00 -6.18
C ILE A 271 -16.56 -16.00 -4.66
N THR A 272 -15.88 -15.02 -4.04
CA THR A 272 -15.83 -14.86 -2.58
C THR A 272 -17.23 -14.72 -1.97
N LYS A 273 -18.11 -13.93 -2.61
CA LYS A 273 -19.50 -13.75 -2.15
C LYS A 273 -20.32 -15.03 -2.30
N ILE A 274 -20.19 -15.74 -3.42
CA ILE A 274 -20.88 -17.02 -3.67
C ILE A 274 -20.41 -18.05 -2.65
N ASN A 275 -19.10 -18.17 -2.42
CA ASN A 275 -18.54 -19.11 -1.46
C ASN A 275 -19.06 -18.87 -0.03
N LYS A 276 -19.18 -17.60 0.39
CA LYS A 276 -19.81 -17.27 1.67
C LYS A 276 -21.28 -17.71 1.77
N ARG A 277 -22.03 -17.64 0.67
CA ARG A 277 -23.42 -18.15 0.63
C ARG A 277 -23.46 -19.67 0.70
N ILE A 278 -22.53 -20.36 0.02
CA ILE A 278 -22.42 -21.83 0.08
C ILE A 278 -22.13 -22.28 1.52
N ILE A 279 -21.15 -21.67 2.19
CA ILE A 279 -20.84 -21.96 3.60
C ILE A 279 -22.05 -21.69 4.49
N LYS A 280 -22.75 -20.58 4.28
CA LYS A 280 -23.97 -20.26 5.04
C LYS A 280 -25.05 -21.32 4.83
N HIS A 281 -25.27 -21.74 3.58
CA HIS A 281 -26.28 -22.74 3.23
C HIS A 281 -25.98 -24.10 3.89
N TYR A 282 -24.74 -24.58 3.82
CA TYR A 282 -24.36 -25.81 4.52
C TYR A 282 -24.49 -25.68 6.04
N GLY A 283 -24.15 -24.52 6.61
CA GLY A 283 -24.36 -24.25 8.03
C GLY A 283 -25.83 -24.25 8.46
N GLU A 284 -26.75 -23.83 7.57
CA GLU A 284 -28.20 -23.90 7.80
C GLU A 284 -28.75 -25.31 7.59
N LEU A 285 -28.13 -26.13 6.72
CA LEU A 285 -28.55 -27.51 6.44
C LEU A 285 -28.12 -28.52 7.51
N VAL A 286 -26.96 -28.31 8.16
CA VAL A 286 -26.44 -29.17 9.23
C VAL A 286 -27.44 -29.49 10.35
N PRO A 287 -28.16 -28.52 10.96
CA PRO A 287 -29.12 -28.84 12.01
C PRO A 287 -30.28 -29.71 11.50
N ASP A 288 -30.80 -29.45 10.30
CA ASP A 288 -31.90 -30.22 9.70
C ASP A 288 -31.49 -31.68 9.45
N LEU A 289 -30.28 -31.90 8.92
CA LEU A 289 -29.73 -33.25 8.71
C LEU A 289 -29.46 -33.98 10.03
N SER A 290 -29.03 -33.26 11.07
CA SER A 290 -28.81 -33.84 12.41
C SER A 290 -30.11 -34.24 13.09
N GLU A 291 -31.16 -33.43 12.94
CA GLU A 291 -32.50 -33.78 13.41
C GLU A 291 -33.01 -35.02 12.68
N LEU A 292 -32.84 -35.08 11.36
CA LEU A 292 -33.27 -36.20 10.54
C LEU A 292 -32.56 -37.51 10.93
N GLY A 293 -31.23 -37.48 11.11
CA GLY A 293 -30.46 -38.64 11.61
C GLY A 293 -30.96 -39.10 12.99
N THR A 294 -31.24 -38.15 13.89
CA THR A 294 -31.79 -38.45 15.22
C THR A 294 -33.18 -39.09 15.14
N GLN A 295 -34.05 -38.59 14.26
CA GLN A 295 -35.41 -39.12 14.06
C GLN A 295 -35.38 -40.53 13.45
N PHE A 296 -34.49 -40.80 12.47
CA PHE A 296 -34.33 -42.14 11.92
C PHE A 296 -33.79 -43.12 12.96
N ASN A 297 -32.80 -42.71 13.77
CA ASN A 297 -32.32 -43.53 14.88
C ASN A 297 -33.42 -43.84 15.90
N ALA A 298 -34.28 -42.86 16.24
CA ALA A 298 -35.43 -43.08 17.11
C ALA A 298 -36.48 -44.03 16.50
N LEU A 299 -36.75 -43.91 15.20
CA LEU A 299 -37.67 -44.79 14.49
C LEU A 299 -37.14 -46.23 14.39
N SER A 300 -35.83 -46.40 14.20
CA SER A 300 -35.17 -47.70 14.20
C SER A 300 -35.42 -48.44 15.52
N LEU A 301 -35.29 -47.75 16.66
CA LEU A 301 -35.57 -48.32 17.99
C LEU A 301 -37.05 -48.68 18.19
N GLN A 302 -37.97 -47.97 17.54
CA GLN A 302 -39.40 -48.26 17.66
C GLN A 302 -39.82 -49.46 16.79
N GLN A 303 -39.16 -49.67 15.66
CA GLN A 303 -39.49 -50.72 14.69
C GLN A 303 -38.53 -51.93 14.74
N ASP A 304 -37.51 -51.90 15.59
CA ASP A 304 -36.43 -52.89 15.67
C ASP A 304 -35.81 -53.23 14.29
N SER A 305 -35.54 -52.20 13.49
CA SER A 305 -35.03 -52.34 12.11
C SER A 305 -33.61 -51.80 11.95
N ASN A 306 -32.68 -52.70 11.61
CA ASN A 306 -31.27 -52.38 11.34
C ASN A 306 -31.10 -51.48 10.12
N PHE A 307 -31.94 -51.65 9.08
CA PHE A 307 -31.88 -50.82 7.86
C PHE A 307 -32.16 -49.34 8.17
N ILE A 308 -33.10 -49.06 9.06
CA ILE A 308 -33.44 -47.69 9.46
C ILE A 308 -32.30 -47.07 10.30
N GLU A 309 -31.60 -47.89 11.10
CA GLU A 309 -30.40 -47.45 11.82
C GLU A 309 -29.28 -47.07 10.85
N ASP A 310 -29.07 -47.89 9.81
CA ASP A 310 -28.03 -47.64 8.81
C ASP A 310 -28.34 -46.38 7.99
N VAL A 311 -29.62 -46.10 7.68
CA VAL A 311 -30.04 -44.82 7.10
C VAL A 311 -29.72 -43.64 8.04
N GLY A 312 -29.98 -43.78 9.34
CA GLY A 312 -29.62 -42.76 10.34
C GLY A 312 -28.11 -42.49 10.37
N ARG A 313 -27.30 -43.56 10.32
CA ARG A 313 -25.83 -43.47 10.28
C ARG A 313 -25.30 -42.80 9.00
N VAL A 314 -25.99 -42.95 7.85
CA VAL A 314 -25.60 -42.24 6.62
C VAL A 314 -25.68 -40.73 6.82
N PHE A 315 -26.75 -40.23 7.45
CA PHE A 315 -26.88 -38.80 7.75
C PHE A 315 -25.78 -38.31 8.71
N ASP A 316 -25.43 -39.09 9.73
CA ASP A 316 -24.32 -38.76 10.63
C ASP A 316 -22.96 -38.70 9.91
N ARG A 317 -22.71 -39.62 8.96
CA ARG A 317 -21.50 -39.62 8.12
C ARG A 317 -21.47 -38.42 7.16
N ASP A 318 -22.60 -38.12 6.52
CA ASP A 318 -22.75 -36.96 5.63
C ASP A 318 -22.52 -35.64 6.38
N LEU A 319 -22.97 -35.51 7.63
CA LEU A 319 -22.70 -34.33 8.47
C LEU A 319 -21.21 -34.08 8.68
N ILE A 320 -20.45 -35.14 9.00
CA ILE A 320 -18.98 -35.06 9.16
C ILE A 320 -18.33 -34.67 7.83
N SER A 321 -18.79 -35.25 6.72
CA SER A 321 -18.31 -34.93 5.37
C SER A 321 -18.56 -33.46 5.01
N ILE A 322 -19.79 -32.95 5.23
CA ILE A 322 -20.17 -31.55 4.98
C ILE A 322 -19.32 -30.58 5.82
N THR A 323 -19.10 -30.90 7.10
CA THR A 323 -18.32 -30.06 8.01
C THR A 323 -16.85 -29.98 7.56
N SER A 324 -16.25 -31.14 7.28
CA SER A 324 -14.88 -31.26 6.77
C SER A 324 -14.68 -30.54 5.42
N PHE A 325 -15.65 -30.68 4.50
CA PHE A 325 -15.63 -30.01 3.21
C PHE A 325 -15.74 -28.49 3.34
N THR A 326 -16.65 -28.02 4.20
CA THR A 326 -16.85 -26.59 4.47
C THR A 326 -15.60 -25.96 5.09
N GLU A 327 -14.93 -26.65 6.02
CA GLU A 327 -13.66 -26.22 6.60
C GLU A 327 -12.55 -26.16 5.55
N THR A 328 -12.44 -27.19 4.70
CA THR A 328 -11.45 -27.27 3.62
C THR A 328 -11.63 -26.12 2.63
N ILE A 329 -12.86 -25.83 2.20
CA ILE A 329 -13.19 -24.69 1.35
C ILE A 329 -12.82 -23.36 2.02
N ASN A 330 -13.18 -23.20 3.29
CA ASN A 330 -13.00 -21.93 3.97
C ASN A 330 -11.53 -21.64 4.27
N LEU A 331 -10.74 -22.66 4.65
CA LEU A 331 -9.33 -22.48 5.03
C LEU A 331 -8.38 -22.56 3.82
N LYS A 332 -8.56 -23.51 2.90
CA LYS A 332 -7.62 -23.71 1.78
C LYS A 332 -7.99 -22.89 0.55
N PHE A 333 -9.27 -22.83 0.20
CA PHE A 333 -9.72 -22.18 -1.04
C PHE A 333 -9.97 -20.68 -0.86
N LEU A 334 -10.79 -20.30 0.12
CA LEU A 334 -11.20 -18.90 0.31
C LEU A 334 -10.02 -17.99 0.68
N ASP A 335 -9.16 -18.42 1.59
CA ASP A 335 -7.95 -17.67 1.97
C ASP A 335 -7.07 -17.37 0.75
N LYS A 336 -6.88 -18.38 -0.12
CA LYS A 336 -6.06 -18.23 -1.32
C LYS A 336 -6.68 -17.27 -2.33
N LEU A 337 -8.02 -17.29 -2.48
CA LEU A 337 -8.71 -16.31 -3.31
C LEU A 337 -8.58 -14.88 -2.78
N ILE A 338 -8.69 -14.70 -1.46
CA ILE A 338 -8.54 -13.39 -0.84
C ILE A 338 -7.09 -12.90 -0.97
N GLU A 339 -6.10 -13.79 -0.83
CA GLU A 339 -4.69 -13.51 -1.12
C GLU A 339 -4.52 -13.01 -2.56
N LEU A 340 -5.00 -13.76 -3.56
CA LEU A 340 -4.93 -13.38 -4.98
C LEU A 340 -5.62 -12.04 -5.26
N LYS A 341 -6.76 -11.78 -4.60
CA LYS A 341 -7.43 -10.48 -4.67
C LYS A 341 -6.53 -9.37 -4.12
N HIS A 342 -5.92 -9.57 -2.96
CA HIS A 342 -5.01 -8.58 -2.39
C HIS A 342 -3.78 -8.32 -3.27
N PHE A 343 -3.23 -9.33 -3.93
CA PHE A 343 -2.13 -9.11 -4.86
C PHE A 343 -2.54 -8.29 -6.10
N THR A 344 -3.79 -8.42 -6.55
CA THR A 344 -4.33 -7.58 -7.63
C THR A 344 -4.24 -6.08 -7.28
N LYS A 345 -4.33 -5.73 -5.98
CA LYS A 345 -4.10 -4.37 -5.49
C LYS A 345 -2.64 -3.95 -5.62
N THR A 346 -1.68 -4.83 -5.26
CA THR A 346 -0.25 -4.54 -5.43
C THR A 346 0.11 -4.27 -6.89
N VAL A 347 -0.48 -5.01 -7.84
CA VAL A 347 -0.26 -4.76 -9.27
C VAL A 347 -0.71 -3.36 -9.68
N LYS A 348 -1.86 -2.90 -9.17
CA LYS A 348 -2.32 -1.52 -9.40
C LYS A 348 -1.37 -0.50 -8.79
N GLU A 349 -0.82 -0.75 -7.59
CA GLU A 349 0.19 0.11 -6.95
C GLU A 349 1.45 0.22 -7.82
N LEU A 350 1.92 -0.89 -8.42
CA LEU A 350 3.07 -0.90 -9.32
C LEU A 350 2.79 -0.13 -10.63
N ILE A 351 1.62 -0.35 -11.24
CA ILE A 351 1.20 0.40 -12.42
C ILE A 351 1.10 1.90 -12.09
N GLU A 352 0.50 2.26 -10.96
CA GLU A 352 0.39 3.65 -10.50
C GLU A 352 1.76 4.29 -10.25
N TYR A 353 2.73 3.54 -9.70
CA TYR A 353 4.11 3.98 -9.56
C TYR A 353 4.73 4.34 -10.92
N ASN A 354 4.63 3.44 -11.92
CA ASN A 354 5.15 3.70 -13.25
C ASN A 354 4.49 4.94 -13.87
N LYS A 355 3.15 5.03 -13.80
CA LYS A 355 2.40 6.20 -14.30
C LYS A 355 2.88 7.51 -13.68
N LYS A 356 3.05 7.55 -12.36
CA LYS A 356 3.52 8.73 -11.65
C LYS A 356 4.97 9.08 -11.99
N LYS A 357 5.81 8.10 -12.31
CA LYS A 357 7.18 8.35 -12.77
C LYS A 357 7.21 8.98 -14.16
N THR A 358 6.34 8.54 -15.08
CA THR A 358 6.14 9.18 -16.39
C THR A 358 5.68 10.62 -16.24
N ILE A 359 4.71 10.88 -15.35
CA ILE A 359 4.23 12.23 -15.02
C ILE A 359 5.38 13.09 -14.48
N GLN A 360 6.21 12.55 -13.58
CA GLN A 360 7.36 13.25 -13.01
C GLN A 360 8.35 13.68 -14.10
N LEU A 361 8.67 12.81 -15.05
CA LEU A 361 9.55 13.13 -16.19
C LEU A 361 8.98 14.30 -17.00
N LYS A 362 7.70 14.24 -17.39
CA LYS A 362 7.04 15.31 -18.15
C LYS A 362 6.95 16.63 -17.39
N MET A 363 6.79 16.57 -16.08
CA MET A 363 6.80 17.76 -15.22
C MET A 363 8.16 18.44 -15.20
N VAL A 364 9.27 17.69 -15.15
CA VAL A 364 10.62 18.25 -15.25
C VAL A 364 10.85 18.87 -16.64
N GLU A 365 10.45 18.19 -17.73
CA GLU A 365 10.53 18.74 -19.10
C GLU A 365 9.78 20.08 -19.22
N ARG A 366 8.56 20.15 -18.69
CA ARG A 366 7.78 21.40 -18.69
C ARG A 366 8.44 22.50 -17.86
N ASN A 367 8.89 22.18 -16.64
CA ASN A 367 9.55 23.15 -15.77
C ASN A 367 10.85 23.69 -16.38
N LEU A 368 11.58 22.84 -17.12
CA LEU A 368 12.76 23.23 -17.86
C LEU A 368 12.40 24.20 -18.99
N ASN A 369 11.39 23.88 -19.80
CA ASN A 369 10.91 24.77 -20.86
C ASN A 369 10.45 26.13 -20.31
N GLU A 370 9.67 26.14 -19.23
CA GLU A 370 9.22 27.39 -18.58
C GLU A 370 10.40 28.19 -18.00
N SER A 371 11.42 27.51 -17.47
CA SER A 371 12.62 28.18 -16.93
C SER A 371 13.51 28.74 -18.06
N ASN A 372 13.63 28.03 -19.18
CA ASN A 372 14.33 28.48 -20.37
C ASN A 372 13.66 29.70 -21.01
N VAL A 373 12.33 29.71 -21.11
CA VAL A 373 11.58 30.89 -21.60
C VAL A 373 11.86 32.11 -20.72
N LYS A 374 11.75 31.95 -19.39
CA LYS A 374 12.04 33.03 -18.43
C LYS A 374 13.49 33.51 -18.52
N TYR A 375 14.45 32.59 -18.66
CA TYR A 375 15.85 32.94 -18.81
C TYR A 375 16.10 33.76 -20.08
N ASN A 376 15.51 33.36 -21.19
CA ASN A 376 15.61 34.10 -22.45
C ASN A 376 14.99 35.50 -22.33
N GLU A 377 13.87 35.65 -21.62
CA GLU A 377 13.25 36.96 -21.34
C GLU A 377 14.16 37.85 -20.49
N TYR A 378 14.72 37.32 -19.39
CA TYR A 378 15.65 38.08 -18.54
C TYR A 378 16.95 38.43 -19.26
N GLN A 379 17.47 37.53 -20.09
CA GLN A 379 18.67 37.79 -20.87
C GLN A 379 18.45 38.90 -21.90
N ARG A 380 17.28 38.94 -22.56
CA ARG A 380 16.91 40.05 -23.45
C ARG A 380 16.86 41.39 -22.71
N GLN A 381 16.25 41.41 -21.52
CA GLN A 381 16.22 42.62 -20.69
C GLN A 381 17.63 43.07 -20.29
N GLU A 382 18.51 42.15 -19.92
CA GLU A 382 19.92 42.46 -19.62
C GLU A 382 20.66 43.03 -20.83
N ASP A 383 20.44 42.48 -22.02
CA ASP A 383 21.07 42.99 -23.25
C ASP A 383 20.53 44.38 -23.63
N GLU A 384 19.25 44.67 -23.38
CA GLU A 384 18.66 46.00 -23.55
C GLU A 384 19.26 47.02 -22.56
N ILE A 385 19.37 46.64 -21.29
CA ILE A 385 19.96 47.49 -20.25
C ILE A 385 21.44 47.78 -20.55
N LYS A 386 22.21 46.76 -20.93
CA LYS A 386 23.62 46.95 -21.34
C LYS A 386 23.76 47.90 -22.51
N LYS A 387 22.83 47.88 -23.47
CA LYS A 387 22.82 48.85 -24.58
C LYS A 387 22.55 50.26 -24.07
N ILE A 388 21.61 50.43 -23.14
CA ILE A 388 21.30 51.72 -22.51
C ILE A 388 22.52 52.23 -21.74
N ASP A 389 23.14 51.41 -20.92
CA ASP A 389 24.35 51.77 -20.16
C ASP A 389 25.51 52.11 -21.10
N PHE A 390 25.68 51.38 -22.19
CA PHE A 390 26.68 51.70 -23.22
C PHE A 390 26.41 53.06 -23.87
N MET A 391 25.16 53.36 -24.23
CA MET A 391 24.77 54.65 -24.80
C MET A 391 24.92 55.79 -23.79
N ALA A 392 24.57 55.57 -22.52
CA ALA A 392 24.71 56.53 -21.43
C ALA A 392 26.18 56.81 -21.11
N ASN A 393 27.02 55.79 -21.00
CA ASN A 393 28.47 55.94 -20.78
C ASN A 393 29.15 56.64 -21.95
N ARG A 394 28.71 56.36 -23.19
CA ARG A 394 29.18 57.07 -24.39
C ARG A 394 28.76 58.55 -24.38
N ALA A 395 27.56 58.87 -23.90
CA ALA A 395 27.10 60.25 -23.73
C ALA A 395 27.79 60.98 -22.58
N ALA A 396 28.23 60.26 -21.54
CA ALA A 396 28.93 60.79 -20.37
C ALA A 396 30.47 60.90 -20.55
N GLY A 397 31.03 60.45 -21.68
CA GLY A 397 32.47 60.51 -21.95
C GLY A 397 33.32 59.54 -21.11
N ILE A 398 32.72 58.45 -20.59
CA ILE A 398 33.40 57.48 -19.74
C ILE A 398 33.81 56.27 -20.59
N GLU A 399 35.09 56.16 -20.93
CA GLU A 399 35.66 54.97 -21.57
C GLU A 399 35.93 53.89 -20.52
N GLN A 400 35.06 52.88 -20.43
CA GLN A 400 35.36 51.65 -19.71
C GLN A 400 35.68 50.51 -20.69
N GLN A 401 36.87 49.93 -20.54
CA GLN A 401 37.26 48.69 -21.22
C GLN A 401 36.34 47.54 -20.76
N GLN A 402 35.49 47.06 -21.65
CA GLN A 402 34.68 45.86 -21.43
C GLN A 402 35.57 44.62 -21.44
N GLN A 403 35.92 44.10 -20.26
CA GLN A 403 36.29 42.70 -20.13
C GLN A 403 35.02 41.84 -20.32
N ARG A 404 35.00 41.02 -21.37
CA ARG A 404 33.99 39.95 -21.50
C ARG A 404 34.25 38.91 -20.42
N GLU A 405 33.53 38.98 -19.31
CA GLU A 405 33.40 37.84 -18.41
C GLU A 405 32.57 36.76 -19.09
N SER A 406 33.22 35.89 -19.87
CA SER A 406 32.63 34.59 -20.20
C SER A 406 32.69 33.75 -18.92
N SER A 407 31.60 33.75 -18.14
CA SER A 407 31.50 32.85 -16.98
C SER A 407 31.70 31.40 -17.46
N PRO A 408 32.64 30.64 -16.88
CA PRO A 408 32.85 29.24 -17.26
C PRO A 408 31.56 28.43 -17.05
N PRO A 409 31.38 27.31 -17.79
CA PRO A 409 30.28 26.39 -17.55
C PRO A 409 30.38 25.87 -16.11
N MET A 410 29.27 25.98 -15.37
CA MET A 410 29.19 25.63 -13.96
C MET A 410 29.44 24.12 -13.78
N THR A 411 30.38 23.76 -12.90
CA THR A 411 30.80 22.35 -12.74
C THR A 411 29.83 21.58 -11.84
N ASP A 412 29.69 20.25 -12.03
CA ASP A 412 28.73 19.44 -11.26
C ASP A 412 28.96 19.50 -9.73
N ALA A 413 30.21 19.66 -9.28
CA ALA A 413 30.56 19.87 -7.87
C ALA A 413 30.06 21.23 -7.33
N GLU A 414 30.07 22.26 -8.17
CA GLU A 414 29.62 23.61 -7.85
C GLU A 414 28.08 23.63 -7.71
N LEU A 415 27.37 22.92 -8.60
CA LEU A 415 25.92 22.70 -8.50
C LEU A 415 25.53 21.97 -7.22
N GLN A 416 26.20 20.87 -6.89
CA GLN A 416 25.90 20.09 -5.69
C GLN A 416 26.16 20.91 -4.42
N SER A 417 27.28 21.65 -4.36
CA SER A 417 27.57 22.57 -3.25
C SER A 417 26.52 23.67 -3.08
N ALA A 418 26.06 24.27 -4.19
CA ALA A 418 25.01 25.30 -4.18
C ALA A 418 23.65 24.74 -3.70
N LEU A 419 23.32 23.50 -4.06
CA LEU A 419 22.11 22.82 -3.59
C LEU A 419 22.19 22.50 -2.08
N TYR A 420 23.32 21.99 -1.59
CA TYR A 420 23.55 21.75 -0.16
C TYR A 420 23.51 23.04 0.68
N LEU A 421 24.08 24.14 0.19
CA LEU A 421 24.02 25.44 0.86
C LEU A 421 22.59 25.97 0.95
N ASN A 422 21.78 25.75 -0.10
CA ASN A 422 20.36 26.09 -0.08
C ASN A 422 19.52 25.15 0.80
N SER A 423 19.88 23.86 0.93
CA SER A 423 19.17 22.90 1.77
C SER A 423 19.40 23.10 3.28
N LYS A 424 20.55 23.67 3.68
CA LYS A 424 20.88 24.00 5.09
C LYS A 424 20.22 25.28 5.62
N LYS A 425 19.53 26.06 4.79
CA LYS A 425 18.67 27.15 5.27
C LYS A 425 17.46 26.54 5.98
N SER A 426 17.57 26.45 7.30
CA SER A 426 16.64 25.76 8.16
C SER A 426 15.18 26.21 7.96
N PHE A 427 14.38 25.19 7.71
CA PHE A 427 12.93 25.11 7.75
C PHE A 427 12.43 25.29 9.20
N TYR A 428 12.67 26.44 9.83
CA TYR A 428 11.95 26.82 11.06
C TYR A 428 10.68 27.59 10.69
N GLY A 429 9.54 26.93 10.85
CA GLY A 429 8.28 27.56 11.24
C GLY A 429 7.60 28.50 10.24
N LYS A 430 7.14 27.98 9.09
CA LYS A 430 6.09 28.66 8.31
C LYS A 430 4.72 28.44 8.99
N ILE A 431 4.34 29.35 9.89
CA ILE A 431 2.97 29.46 10.38
C ILE A 431 2.09 30.02 9.25
N PRO A 432 1.02 29.34 8.83
CA PRO A 432 0.03 29.91 7.91
C PRO A 432 -0.75 31.01 8.64
N GLY A 433 -0.55 32.29 8.29
CA GLY A 433 -1.35 33.38 8.86
C GLY A 433 -0.72 34.78 8.85
N VAL A 434 0.60 34.90 8.76
CA VAL A 434 1.30 36.21 8.74
C VAL A 434 1.87 36.50 7.35
N LYS A 435 0.99 36.89 6.42
CA LYS A 435 1.36 37.25 5.03
C LYS A 435 1.24 38.74 4.68
N LYS A 436 1.04 39.66 5.65
CA LYS A 436 0.70 41.05 5.31
C LYS A 436 1.47 42.17 6.00
N LEU A 437 2.66 41.93 6.58
CA LEU A 437 3.43 43.03 7.18
C LEU A 437 4.90 43.18 6.75
N ASN A 438 5.51 42.20 6.06
CA ASN A 438 6.92 42.31 5.63
C ASN A 438 7.17 42.66 4.15
N ASN A 439 6.13 42.83 3.33
CA ASN A 439 6.28 43.13 1.89
C ASN A 439 6.18 44.62 1.53
N VAL A 440 6.07 45.52 2.52
CA VAL A 440 5.87 46.95 2.27
C VAL A 440 7.08 47.81 2.69
N ILE A 441 8.02 47.29 3.49
CA ILE A 441 9.14 48.08 4.03
C ILE A 441 10.51 47.76 3.36
N LEU A 442 10.56 46.83 2.40
CA LEU A 442 11.81 46.47 1.68
C LEU A 442 11.87 46.94 0.22
N LYS A 443 10.90 47.75 -0.24
CA LYS A 443 10.90 48.28 -1.62
C LYS A 443 11.77 49.52 -1.83
N TYR A 444 12.39 50.06 -0.77
CA TYR A 444 13.14 51.34 -0.84
C TYR A 444 14.59 51.27 -0.35
N THR A 445 15.14 50.08 -0.12
CA THR A 445 16.55 49.91 0.25
C THR A 445 17.17 48.69 -0.45
N ASP A 446 17.09 48.65 -1.79
CA ASP A 446 17.96 47.74 -2.56
C ASP A 446 19.33 48.40 -2.69
N ALA A 447 20.28 47.97 -1.85
CA ALA A 447 21.62 48.57 -1.76
C ALA A 447 22.44 48.40 -3.06
N ASN A 448 22.02 47.54 -4.00
CA ASN A 448 22.59 47.43 -5.34
C ASN A 448 21.63 46.70 -6.32
N PRO A 449 20.80 47.41 -7.10
CA PRO A 449 19.87 46.79 -8.05
C PRO A 449 20.58 45.92 -9.11
N ASP A 450 21.83 46.22 -9.45
CA ASP A 450 22.65 45.45 -10.39
C ASP A 450 23.02 44.07 -9.86
N GLN A 451 23.41 43.99 -8.58
CA GLN A 451 23.74 42.71 -7.94
C GLN A 451 22.49 41.85 -7.78
N THR A 452 21.36 42.44 -7.41
CA THR A 452 20.07 41.74 -7.29
C THR A 452 19.62 41.15 -8.64
N ARG A 453 19.82 41.86 -9.76
CA ARG A 453 19.51 41.37 -11.11
C ARG A 453 20.46 40.25 -11.56
N LYS A 454 21.77 40.43 -11.41
CA LYS A 454 22.77 39.39 -11.71
C LYS A 454 22.54 38.12 -10.88
N ASN A 455 22.21 38.26 -9.60
CA ASN A 455 21.85 37.14 -8.74
C ASN A 455 20.57 36.43 -9.19
N LYS A 456 19.55 37.15 -9.66
CA LYS A 456 18.33 36.53 -10.23
C LYS A 456 18.66 35.72 -11.48
N LEU A 457 19.45 36.28 -12.40
CA LEU A 457 19.87 35.57 -13.62
C LEU A 457 20.69 34.32 -13.28
N TYR A 458 21.65 34.44 -12.35
CA TYR A 458 22.44 33.31 -11.85
C TYR A 458 21.56 32.22 -11.24
N ASN A 459 20.59 32.56 -10.39
CA ASN A 459 19.69 31.59 -9.78
C ASN A 459 18.80 30.85 -10.80
N ILE A 460 18.36 31.54 -11.86
CA ILE A 460 17.60 30.92 -12.94
C ILE A 460 18.49 29.98 -13.76
N LYS A 461 19.73 30.40 -14.09
CA LYS A 461 20.73 29.55 -14.75
C LYS A 461 21.07 28.32 -13.92
N LEU A 462 21.27 28.47 -12.61
CA LEU A 462 21.47 27.38 -11.65
C LEU A 462 20.31 26.37 -11.71
N LYS A 463 19.08 26.89 -11.72
CA LYS A 463 17.87 26.07 -11.80
C LYS A 463 17.75 25.32 -13.13
N ILE A 464 18.12 25.95 -14.26
CA ILE A 464 18.12 25.29 -15.58
C ILE A 464 19.09 24.12 -15.57
N VAL A 465 20.34 24.34 -15.15
CA VAL A 465 21.35 23.27 -15.08
C VAL A 465 20.90 22.15 -14.14
N GLN A 466 20.28 22.48 -13.00
CA GLN A 466 19.68 21.48 -12.12
C GLN A 466 18.60 20.64 -12.83
N LEU A 467 17.68 21.29 -13.55
CA LEU A 467 16.57 20.62 -14.24
C LEU A 467 17.06 19.77 -15.42
N GLU A 468 18.09 20.22 -16.16
CA GLU A 468 18.73 19.45 -17.24
C GLU A 468 19.36 18.16 -16.71
N ARG A 469 20.13 18.26 -15.62
CA ARG A 469 20.72 17.09 -14.97
C ARG A 469 19.68 16.14 -14.41
N GLN A 470 18.62 16.67 -13.78
CA GLN A 470 17.49 15.85 -13.32
C GLN A 470 16.79 15.14 -14.47
N LEU A 471 16.63 15.79 -15.62
CA LEU A 471 16.02 15.21 -16.82
C LEU A 471 16.88 14.07 -17.39
N GLU A 472 18.19 14.27 -17.48
CA GLU A 472 19.14 13.25 -17.93
C GLU A 472 19.05 11.98 -17.04
N LEU A 473 19.07 12.16 -15.72
CA LEU A 473 18.91 11.07 -14.76
C LEU A 473 17.55 10.36 -14.91
N LEU A 474 16.46 11.11 -15.02
CA LEU A 474 15.11 10.55 -15.14
C LEU A 474 14.91 9.78 -16.45
N LYS A 475 15.49 10.24 -17.57
CA LYS A 475 15.41 9.53 -18.85
C LYS A 475 16.12 8.18 -18.79
N ARG A 476 17.35 8.16 -18.25
CA ARG A 476 18.11 6.93 -18.05
C ARG A 476 17.38 5.94 -17.13
N ASP A 477 16.83 6.44 -16.02
CA ASP A 477 16.09 5.61 -15.08
C ASP A 477 14.77 5.11 -15.69
N TYR A 478 14.07 5.92 -16.49
CA TYR A 478 12.78 5.57 -17.10
C TYR A 478 12.87 4.35 -18.01
N GLU A 479 13.87 4.29 -18.89
CA GLU A 479 14.08 3.13 -19.78
C GLU A 479 14.26 1.83 -19.00
N SER A 480 15.01 1.89 -17.90
CA SER A 480 15.22 0.75 -17.01
C SER A 480 13.94 0.36 -16.27
N ILE A 481 13.20 1.35 -15.74
CA ILE A 481 11.94 1.12 -15.00
C ILE A 481 10.91 0.46 -15.91
N ASP A 482 10.70 0.98 -17.12
CA ASP A 482 9.66 0.48 -18.00
C ASP A 482 9.93 -1.00 -18.38
N LEU A 483 11.18 -1.33 -18.70
CA LEU A 483 11.57 -2.71 -19.00
C LEU A 483 11.34 -3.65 -17.81
N ILE A 484 11.80 -3.26 -16.61
CA ILE A 484 11.68 -4.09 -15.39
C ILE A 484 10.21 -4.26 -15.02
N VAL A 485 9.42 -3.18 -15.00
CA VAL A 485 8.00 -3.22 -14.63
C VAL A 485 7.22 -4.09 -15.61
N ASN A 486 7.45 -3.96 -16.93
CA ASN A 486 6.77 -4.80 -17.92
C ASN A 486 7.09 -6.30 -17.75
N ASN A 487 8.35 -6.63 -17.46
CA ASN A 487 8.76 -8.01 -17.18
C ASN A 487 8.11 -8.53 -15.89
N GLU A 488 8.11 -7.75 -14.82
CA GLU A 488 7.47 -8.10 -13.55
C GLU A 488 5.96 -8.33 -13.71
N LEU A 489 5.25 -7.45 -14.44
CA LEU A 489 3.82 -7.61 -14.72
C LEU A 489 3.52 -8.88 -15.52
N THR A 490 4.37 -9.21 -16.49
CA THR A 490 4.21 -10.42 -17.33
C THR A 490 4.45 -11.68 -16.52
N ASN A 491 5.55 -11.75 -15.77
CA ASN A 491 5.87 -12.89 -14.90
C ASN A 491 4.79 -13.10 -13.84
N TYR A 492 4.32 -12.00 -13.26
CA TYR A 492 3.25 -12.05 -12.29
C TYR A 492 1.92 -12.53 -12.90
N HIS A 493 1.59 -12.10 -14.12
CA HIS A 493 0.41 -12.59 -14.80
C HIS A 493 0.45 -14.12 -15.01
N ILE A 494 1.59 -14.65 -15.46
CA ILE A 494 1.80 -16.11 -15.65
C ILE A 494 1.67 -16.84 -14.31
N TRP A 495 2.33 -16.33 -13.27
CA TRP A 495 2.22 -16.89 -11.92
C TRP A 495 0.77 -16.89 -11.43
N PHE A 496 0.06 -15.77 -11.61
CA PHE A 496 -1.32 -15.60 -11.16
C PHE A 496 -2.26 -16.60 -11.86
N THR A 497 -2.13 -16.78 -13.17
CA THR A 497 -2.94 -17.75 -13.92
C THR A 497 -2.65 -19.18 -13.48
N ASN A 498 -1.39 -19.53 -13.23
CA ASN A 498 -1.01 -20.87 -12.78
C ASN A 498 -1.53 -21.16 -11.37
N VAL A 499 -1.39 -20.21 -10.44
CA VAL A 499 -1.91 -20.35 -9.08
C VAL A 499 -3.43 -20.46 -9.08
N LEU A 500 -4.12 -19.63 -9.86
CA LEU A 500 -5.57 -19.69 -9.98
C LEU A 500 -6.03 -21.02 -10.61
N GLY A 501 -5.36 -21.49 -11.66
CA GLY A 501 -5.67 -22.78 -12.29
C GLY A 501 -5.51 -23.96 -11.33
N ASN A 502 -4.40 -24.00 -10.58
CA ASN A 502 -4.17 -25.02 -9.55
C ASN A 502 -5.22 -24.95 -8.44
N LEU A 503 -5.63 -23.75 -8.04
CA LEU A 503 -6.64 -23.55 -7.00
C LEU A 503 -8.02 -24.05 -7.43
N VAL A 504 -8.41 -23.79 -8.68
CA VAL A 504 -9.66 -24.31 -9.25
C VAL A 504 -9.62 -25.83 -9.34
N LYS A 505 -8.48 -26.41 -9.73
CA LYS A 505 -8.31 -27.87 -9.75
C LYS A 505 -8.46 -28.46 -8.35
N GLN A 506 -7.80 -27.91 -7.34
CA GLN A 506 -7.93 -28.36 -5.95
C GLN A 506 -9.36 -28.26 -5.42
N TYR A 507 -10.09 -27.21 -5.79
CA TYR A 507 -11.51 -27.09 -5.45
C TYR A 507 -12.35 -28.17 -6.14
N SER A 508 -12.11 -28.42 -7.43
CA SER A 508 -12.79 -29.46 -8.18
C SER A 508 -12.54 -30.85 -7.61
N ASP A 509 -11.29 -31.15 -7.25
CA ASP A 509 -10.89 -32.43 -6.64
C ASP A 509 -11.58 -32.59 -5.28
N SER A 510 -11.57 -31.55 -4.44
CA SER A 510 -12.25 -31.58 -3.13
C SER A 510 -13.76 -31.75 -3.24
N LEU A 511 -14.38 -31.14 -4.27
CA LEU A 511 -15.81 -31.30 -4.54
C LEU A 511 -16.12 -32.72 -5.03
N HIS A 512 -15.27 -33.27 -5.89
CA HIS A 512 -15.41 -34.64 -6.38
C HIS A 512 -15.33 -35.64 -5.21
N ASP A 513 -14.30 -35.53 -4.37
CA ASP A 513 -14.12 -36.37 -3.18
C ASP A 513 -15.34 -36.29 -2.25
N PHE A 514 -15.86 -35.09 -2.00
CA PHE A 514 -17.08 -34.90 -1.21
C PHE A 514 -18.28 -35.64 -1.82
N THR A 515 -18.52 -35.48 -3.13
CA THR A 515 -19.65 -36.15 -3.80
C THR A 515 -19.49 -37.67 -3.85
N CYS A 516 -18.28 -38.18 -4.09
CA CYS A 516 -18.01 -39.62 -4.10
C CYS A 516 -18.21 -40.24 -2.72
N ASN A 517 -17.78 -39.56 -1.65
CA ASN A 517 -18.01 -40.03 -0.29
C ASN A 517 -19.50 -40.11 0.04
N SER A 518 -20.27 -39.06 -0.26
CA SER A 518 -21.71 -39.08 -0.03
C SER A 518 -22.42 -40.18 -0.81
N VAL A 519 -22.08 -40.38 -2.09
CA VAL A 519 -22.64 -41.50 -2.88
C VAL A 519 -22.26 -42.85 -2.27
N GLY A 520 -21.00 -43.04 -1.88
CA GLY A 520 -20.52 -44.26 -1.25
C GLY A 520 -21.26 -44.60 0.04
N PHE A 521 -21.61 -43.60 0.85
CA PHE A 521 -22.41 -43.83 2.06
C PHE A 521 -23.81 -44.38 1.74
N TRP A 522 -24.44 -43.88 0.69
CA TRP A 522 -25.75 -44.38 0.24
C TRP A 522 -25.66 -45.77 -0.42
N GLU A 523 -24.59 -46.04 -1.19
CA GLU A 523 -24.35 -47.37 -1.77
C GLU A 523 -24.10 -48.43 -0.68
N ASP A 524 -23.32 -48.10 0.35
CA ASP A 524 -23.09 -48.97 1.51
C ASP A 524 -24.42 -49.31 2.20
N CYS A 525 -25.29 -48.31 2.39
CA CYS A 525 -26.60 -48.48 3.01
C CYS A 525 -27.59 -49.27 2.14
N TYR A 526 -27.45 -49.23 0.81
CA TYR A 526 -28.32 -49.99 -0.10
C TYR A 526 -27.90 -51.47 -0.21
N ASN A 527 -26.60 -51.73 -0.10
CA ASN A 527 -26.03 -53.07 -0.25
C ASN A 527 -26.06 -53.89 1.06
N HIS A 528 -26.21 -53.23 2.21
CA HIS A 528 -26.43 -53.82 3.53
C HIS A 528 -27.92 -53.88 3.86
#